data_AF-A0A955A9A1-F1
#
_entry.id   AF-A0A955A9A1-F1
#
_cell.length_a   1.000
_cell.length_b   1.000
_cell.length_c   1.000
_cell.angle_alpha   90.00
_cell.angle_beta   90.00
_cell.angle_gamma   90.00
#
_symmetry.space_group_name_H-M   'P 1'
#
loop_
_entity.id
_entity.type
_entity.pdbx_description
1 polymer ?
#
loop_
_entity_poly.entity_id
_entity_poly.type
_entity_poly.pdbx_seq_one_letter_code
_entity_poly.pdbx_strand_id
1 'polypeptide(L)'
;LTMQRAFTVTLDASDPLEVCYTAAGLPLVNDPYPGTFFVICRNLSPQRVSPIMAIVTASYSGEIGPTDASSSPVDNVAVISWRNATTDEAIDQDWNGKAIVTKNNEPIDGVTERIADQVATIERNFVSINMYAIRAYLKSSNSDTFLGWPAGTARLMEYSASNQITDGAAGFWKVSATVQFREPYNTTADKAWYKRLRHEGYLVRDTAGDEPHIAWDEKTKTPVTKPILLKADGTRETDPDNAHWLEFQTLDSLPYSALGLV
;
A
#
# COMPACT_ATOMS: atom_id res chain seq x y z
N LEU A 1 8.80 -9.85 -23.98
CA LEU A 1 9.83 -9.55 -25.00
C LEU A 1 10.19 -10.82 -25.75
N THR A 2 10.50 -10.73 -27.05
CA THR A 2 11.07 -11.83 -27.83
C THR A 2 12.47 -11.44 -28.30
N MET A 3 13.48 -12.25 -27.98
CA MET A 3 14.87 -12.03 -28.38
C MET A 3 15.35 -13.18 -29.25
N GLN A 4 16.33 -12.93 -30.12
CA GLN A 4 16.91 -13.96 -30.96
C GLN A 4 18.44 -13.93 -30.88
N ARG A 5 19.05 -15.11 -30.88
CA ARG A 5 20.50 -15.28 -31.01
C ARG A 5 20.78 -16.37 -32.04
N ALA A 6 21.62 -16.05 -33.01
CA ALA A 6 22.05 -16.99 -34.03
C ALA A 6 23.38 -17.66 -33.64
N PHE A 7 23.50 -18.93 -33.97
CA PHE A 7 24.69 -19.75 -33.76
C PHE A 7 25.06 -20.42 -35.08
N THR A 8 26.36 -20.57 -35.35
CA THR A 8 26.84 -21.30 -36.52
C THR A 8 27.17 -22.73 -36.11
N VAL A 9 26.64 -23.70 -36.86
CA VAL A 9 26.90 -25.13 -36.67
C VAL A 9 27.50 -25.69 -37.95
N THR A 10 28.64 -26.37 -37.83
CA THR A 10 29.25 -27.12 -38.92
C THR A 10 28.64 -28.52 -38.97
N LEU A 11 28.28 -28.95 -40.17
CA LEU A 11 27.64 -30.24 -40.45
C LEU A 11 28.40 -30.94 -41.58
N ASP A 12 28.28 -32.26 -41.67
CA ASP A 12 28.66 -32.94 -42.91
C ASP A 12 27.64 -32.67 -44.02
N ALA A 13 28.11 -32.78 -45.27
CA ALA A 13 27.31 -32.49 -46.45
C ALA A 13 25.99 -33.28 -46.48
N SER A 14 26.02 -34.53 -46.00
CA SER A 14 24.88 -35.43 -45.94
C SER A 14 24.04 -35.34 -44.67
N ASP A 15 24.46 -34.58 -43.66
CA ASP A 15 23.77 -34.59 -42.36
C ASP A 15 22.37 -33.97 -42.45
N PRO A 16 21.36 -34.59 -41.83
CA PRO A 16 20.05 -33.97 -41.70
C PRO A 16 20.12 -32.76 -40.74
N LEU A 17 19.22 -31.80 -40.89
CA LEU A 17 19.23 -30.55 -40.09
C LEU A 17 19.01 -30.80 -38.60
N GLU A 18 18.39 -31.92 -38.26
CA GLU A 18 18.10 -32.38 -36.91
C GLU A 18 19.37 -32.60 -36.09
N VAL A 19 20.51 -32.90 -36.74
CA VAL A 19 21.83 -32.99 -36.09
C VAL A 19 22.21 -31.65 -35.44
N CYS A 20 21.69 -30.52 -35.94
CA CYS A 20 21.93 -29.21 -35.33
C CYS A 20 21.46 -29.16 -33.88
N TYR A 21 20.36 -29.82 -33.49
CA TYR A 21 19.80 -29.68 -32.14
C TYR A 21 20.69 -30.25 -31.03
N THR A 22 21.64 -31.13 -31.38
CA THR A 22 22.57 -31.75 -30.44
C THR A 22 23.98 -31.17 -30.53
N ALA A 23 24.17 -30.12 -31.33
CA ALA A 23 25.47 -29.46 -31.49
C ALA A 23 25.93 -28.84 -30.16
N ALA A 24 27.19 -29.07 -29.82
CA ALA A 24 27.79 -28.53 -28.60
C ALA A 24 27.77 -26.99 -28.60
N GLY A 25 27.43 -26.40 -27.45
CA GLY A 25 27.39 -24.95 -27.26
C GLY A 25 26.08 -24.27 -27.67
N LEU A 26 25.09 -25.01 -28.18
CA LEU A 26 23.73 -24.51 -28.31
C LEU A 26 22.99 -24.55 -26.97
N PRO A 27 22.13 -23.56 -26.69
CA PRO A 27 21.24 -23.58 -25.54
C PRO A 27 20.15 -24.64 -25.73
N LEU A 28 19.73 -25.30 -24.65
CA LEU A 28 18.56 -26.17 -24.65
C LEU A 28 17.28 -25.34 -24.50
N VAL A 29 16.14 -25.95 -24.84
CA VAL A 29 14.84 -25.36 -24.51
C VAL A 29 14.74 -25.26 -22.99
N ASN A 30 14.26 -24.11 -22.51
CA ASN A 30 14.22 -23.65 -21.12
C ASN A 30 15.57 -23.24 -20.51
N ASP A 31 16.68 -23.28 -21.24
CA ASP A 31 17.93 -22.70 -20.74
C ASP A 31 17.82 -21.16 -20.62
N PRO A 32 18.40 -20.58 -19.56
CA PRO A 32 18.41 -19.13 -19.37
C PRO A 32 19.24 -18.43 -20.45
N TYR A 33 18.80 -17.23 -20.83
CA TYR A 33 19.60 -16.34 -21.64
C TYR A 33 20.87 -15.95 -20.86
N PRO A 34 22.06 -15.91 -21.50
CA PRO A 34 23.29 -15.57 -20.80
C PRO A 34 23.20 -14.23 -20.08
N GLY A 35 23.45 -14.27 -18.77
CA GLY A 35 23.41 -13.08 -17.90
C GLY A 35 22.07 -12.80 -17.21
N THR A 36 20.99 -13.53 -17.51
CA THR A 36 19.70 -13.35 -16.82
C THR A 36 18.92 -14.65 -16.66
N PHE A 37 18.23 -14.81 -15.54
CA PHE A 37 17.33 -15.96 -15.29
C PHE A 37 15.87 -15.68 -15.66
N PHE A 38 15.55 -14.46 -16.11
CA PHE A 38 14.19 -14.00 -16.40
C PHE A 38 13.78 -14.15 -17.88
N VAL A 39 14.72 -14.60 -18.71
CA VAL A 39 14.53 -14.85 -20.14
C VAL A 39 15.07 -16.23 -20.44
N ILE A 40 14.29 -17.04 -21.17
CA ILE A 40 14.65 -18.44 -21.46
C ILE A 40 14.43 -18.79 -22.94
N CYS A 41 15.22 -19.75 -23.42
CA CYS A 41 15.12 -20.27 -24.77
C CYS A 41 13.82 -21.05 -24.94
N ARG A 42 13.02 -20.72 -25.96
CA ARG A 42 11.75 -21.38 -26.26
C ARG A 42 11.81 -22.27 -27.48
N ASN A 43 12.63 -21.89 -28.45
CA ASN A 43 12.70 -22.61 -29.70
C ASN A 43 14.08 -22.45 -30.34
N LEU A 44 14.54 -23.50 -31.01
CA LEU A 44 15.69 -23.49 -31.90
C LEU A 44 15.18 -23.68 -33.32
N SER A 45 15.55 -22.79 -34.24
CA SER A 45 15.18 -22.89 -35.66
C SER A 45 16.45 -23.04 -36.51
N PRO A 46 16.84 -24.28 -36.88
CA PRO A 46 17.99 -24.52 -37.75
C PRO A 46 17.66 -24.24 -39.22
N GLN A 47 18.55 -23.55 -39.92
CA GLN A 47 18.47 -23.28 -41.35
C GLN A 47 19.83 -23.59 -42.01
N ARG A 48 19.84 -24.49 -42.99
CA ARG A 48 21.05 -24.79 -43.77
C ARG A 48 21.36 -23.63 -44.71
N VAL A 49 22.58 -23.12 -44.66
CA VAL A 49 23.03 -21.98 -45.47
C VAL A 49 24.15 -22.34 -46.45
N SER A 50 24.82 -23.47 -46.23
CA SER A 50 25.73 -24.10 -47.19
C SER A 50 25.74 -25.62 -47.01
N PRO A 51 26.38 -26.40 -47.90
CA PRO A 51 26.49 -27.84 -47.74
C PRO A 51 27.05 -28.26 -46.38
N ILE A 52 27.96 -27.50 -45.78
CA ILE A 52 28.62 -27.85 -44.51
C ILE A 52 28.29 -26.90 -43.35
N MET A 53 27.34 -25.98 -43.54
CA MET A 53 27.04 -24.93 -42.56
C MET A 53 25.54 -24.71 -42.41
N ALA A 54 25.09 -24.71 -41.16
CA ALA A 54 23.77 -24.26 -40.77
C ALA A 54 23.86 -23.10 -39.78
N ILE A 55 22.85 -22.23 -39.81
CA ILE A 55 22.62 -21.21 -38.80
C ILE A 55 21.45 -21.68 -37.95
N VAL A 56 21.65 -21.79 -36.64
CA VAL A 56 20.60 -22.12 -35.68
C VAL A 56 20.19 -20.84 -34.96
N THR A 57 18.93 -20.43 -35.12
CA THR A 57 18.38 -19.27 -34.43
C THR A 57 17.66 -19.72 -33.17
N ALA A 58 18.21 -19.40 -32.00
CA ALA A 58 17.54 -19.56 -30.72
C ALA A 58 16.61 -18.36 -30.46
N SER A 59 15.33 -18.65 -30.25
CA SER A 59 14.31 -17.66 -29.88
C SER A 59 14.06 -17.74 -28.39
N TYR A 60 14.20 -16.61 -27.71
CA TYR A 60 14.03 -16.46 -26.28
C TYR A 60 12.81 -15.61 -25.95
N SER A 61 12.16 -15.91 -24.82
CA SER A 61 11.02 -15.15 -24.31
C SER A 61 11.19 -14.84 -22.83
N GLY A 62 10.78 -13.65 -22.41
CA GLY A 62 10.76 -13.25 -21.01
C GLY A 62 10.56 -11.75 -20.83
N GLU A 63 10.91 -11.26 -19.63
CA GLU A 63 10.95 -9.84 -19.27
C GLU A 63 12.40 -9.47 -18.91
N ILE A 64 12.83 -8.28 -19.33
CA ILE A 64 14.14 -7.72 -19.01
C ILE A 64 13.97 -6.44 -18.21
N GLY A 65 15.02 -6.03 -17.52
CA GLY A 65 15.11 -4.75 -16.83
C GLY A 65 15.27 -3.55 -17.78
N PRO A 66 15.58 -2.38 -17.22
CA PRO A 66 15.52 -1.11 -17.95
C PRO A 66 16.75 -0.85 -18.83
N THR A 67 17.84 -1.59 -18.66
CA THR A 67 19.15 -1.23 -19.25
C THR A 67 19.47 -2.04 -20.49
N ASP A 68 19.55 -3.37 -20.36
CA ASP A 68 19.95 -4.27 -21.42
C ASP A 68 19.33 -5.67 -21.27
N ALA A 69 19.68 -6.57 -22.19
CA ALA A 69 19.22 -7.95 -22.23
C ALA A 69 19.58 -8.80 -20.99
N SER A 70 20.58 -8.38 -20.21
CA SER A 70 21.02 -9.03 -18.97
C SER A 70 20.41 -8.41 -17.72
N SER A 71 19.85 -7.19 -17.82
CA SER A 71 19.22 -6.50 -16.69
C SER A 71 17.96 -7.23 -16.19
N SER A 72 17.71 -7.18 -14.88
CA SER A 72 16.59 -7.86 -14.26
C SER A 72 15.33 -6.99 -14.25
N PRO A 73 14.13 -7.57 -14.44
CA PRO A 73 12.87 -6.86 -14.21
C PRO A 73 12.76 -6.26 -12.79
N VAL A 74 13.45 -6.80 -11.79
CA VAL A 74 13.45 -6.25 -10.42
C VAL A 74 14.26 -4.96 -10.28
N ASP A 75 15.09 -4.64 -11.28
CA ASP A 75 15.85 -3.39 -11.37
C ASP A 75 15.02 -2.24 -11.95
N ASN A 76 13.78 -2.52 -12.37
CA ASN A 76 12.86 -1.47 -12.80
C ASN A 76 12.62 -0.49 -11.66
N VAL A 77 12.72 0.80 -11.97
CA VAL A 77 12.41 1.87 -11.02
C VAL A 77 10.96 1.79 -10.58
N ALA A 78 10.71 2.11 -9.31
CA ALA A 78 9.35 2.18 -8.81
C ALA A 78 8.57 3.27 -9.53
N VAL A 79 7.34 2.97 -9.93
CA VAL A 79 6.42 3.95 -10.52
C VAL A 79 5.49 4.43 -9.43
N ILE A 80 5.46 5.74 -9.18
CA ILE A 80 4.63 6.35 -8.14
C ILE A 80 3.63 7.28 -8.84
N SER A 81 2.36 7.02 -8.65
CA SER A 81 1.27 7.85 -9.15
C SER A 81 0.46 8.40 -7.99
N TRP A 82 0.03 9.66 -8.10
CA TRP A 82 -0.70 10.36 -7.04
C TRP A 82 -2.13 10.69 -7.49
N ARG A 83 -3.07 10.58 -6.56
CA ARG A 83 -4.45 11.04 -6.72
C ARG A 83 -4.99 11.53 -5.38
N ASN A 84 -6.10 12.25 -5.42
CA ASN A 84 -6.83 12.60 -4.20
C ASN A 84 -7.90 11.54 -3.91
N ALA A 85 -8.11 11.25 -2.63
CA ALA A 85 -9.26 10.53 -2.12
C ALA A 85 -9.98 11.41 -1.12
N THR A 86 -11.30 11.47 -1.20
CA THR A 86 -12.07 12.36 -0.32
C THR A 86 -13.02 11.54 0.52
N THR A 87 -13.05 11.81 1.82
CA THR A 87 -13.92 11.13 2.80
C THR A 87 -14.74 12.17 3.56
N ASP A 88 -16.02 11.91 3.73
CA ASP A 88 -16.87 12.71 4.63
C ASP A 88 -16.63 12.25 6.07
N GLU A 89 -16.10 13.14 6.90
CA GLU A 89 -15.91 12.87 8.33
C GLU A 89 -16.79 13.80 9.16
N ALA A 90 -17.33 13.26 10.26
CA ALA A 90 -18.10 14.08 11.19
C ALA A 90 -17.19 15.12 11.83
N ILE A 91 -17.65 16.37 11.82
CA ILE A 91 -16.98 17.47 12.50
C ILE A 91 -17.97 18.12 13.46
N ASP A 92 -17.44 18.72 14.50
CA ASP A 92 -18.21 19.45 15.50
C ASP A 92 -17.49 20.71 15.96
N GLN A 93 -16.35 21.03 15.33
CA GLN A 93 -15.64 22.28 15.48
C GLN A 93 -15.48 22.92 14.10
N ASP A 94 -15.59 24.25 14.07
CA ASP A 94 -15.30 25.02 12.88
C ASP A 94 -13.78 25.09 12.62
N TRP A 95 -13.40 25.76 11.53
CA TRP A 95 -12.00 25.98 11.16
C TRP A 95 -11.17 26.70 12.25
N ASN A 96 -11.81 27.49 13.11
CA ASN A 96 -11.15 28.23 14.18
C ASN A 96 -11.14 27.45 15.50
N GLY A 97 -11.58 26.19 15.50
CA GLY A 97 -11.67 25.34 16.69
C GLY A 97 -12.87 25.62 17.59
N LYS A 98 -13.83 26.44 17.16
CA LYS A 98 -15.05 26.74 17.93
C LYS A 98 -16.09 25.66 17.74
N ALA A 99 -16.82 25.33 18.81
CA ALA A 99 -17.87 24.31 18.72
C ALA A 99 -18.98 24.72 17.73
N ILE A 100 -19.43 23.78 16.91
CA ILE A 100 -20.56 23.95 16.01
C ILE A 100 -21.85 23.70 16.79
N VAL A 101 -22.44 24.79 17.27
CA VAL A 101 -23.59 24.77 18.17
C VAL A 101 -24.73 25.65 17.67
N THR A 102 -25.94 25.40 18.17
CA THR A 102 -27.08 26.30 17.98
C THR A 102 -26.89 27.60 18.75
N LYS A 103 -27.76 28.60 18.52
CA LYS A 103 -27.78 29.84 19.33
C LYS A 103 -28.01 29.61 20.84
N ASN A 104 -28.49 28.43 21.21
CA ASN A 104 -28.72 28.04 22.60
C ASN A 104 -27.59 27.15 23.15
N ASN A 105 -26.42 27.09 22.49
CA ASN A 105 -25.27 26.28 22.85
C ASN A 105 -25.54 24.76 22.85
N GLU A 106 -26.51 24.30 22.06
CA GLU A 106 -26.72 22.86 21.87
C GLU A 106 -25.84 22.37 20.72
N PRO A 107 -25.07 21.27 20.88
CA PRO A 107 -24.32 20.68 19.76
C PRO A 107 -25.22 20.32 18.58
N ILE A 108 -24.73 20.59 17.37
CA ILE A 108 -25.41 20.17 16.14
C ILE A 108 -24.81 18.85 15.68
N ASP A 109 -25.62 17.79 15.74
CA ASP A 109 -25.21 16.46 15.29
C ASP A 109 -25.32 16.31 13.77
N GLY A 110 -24.47 15.46 13.19
CA GLY A 110 -24.52 15.10 11.76
C GLY A 110 -23.88 16.11 10.82
N VAL A 111 -23.17 17.11 11.33
CA VAL A 111 -22.31 17.97 10.50
C VAL A 111 -21.12 17.16 10.03
N THR A 112 -20.84 17.20 8.73
CA THR A 112 -19.73 16.49 8.10
C THR A 112 -18.94 17.45 7.22
N GLU A 113 -17.64 17.21 7.12
CA GLU A 113 -16.72 17.95 6.26
C GLU A 113 -16.02 16.98 5.30
N ARG A 114 -15.74 17.46 4.09
CA ARG A 114 -15.04 16.65 3.09
C ARG A 114 -13.54 16.76 3.33
N ILE A 115 -12.94 15.76 3.95
CA ILE A 115 -11.49 15.67 4.10
C ILE A 115 -10.90 15.12 2.80
N ALA A 116 -9.94 15.85 2.24
CA ALA A 116 -9.19 15.45 1.05
C ALA A 116 -7.83 14.89 1.45
N ASP A 117 -7.69 13.57 1.37
CA ASP A 117 -6.44 12.85 1.58
C ASP A 117 -5.70 12.67 0.24
N GLN A 118 -4.36 12.60 0.30
CA GLN A 118 -3.57 12.19 -0.86
C GLN A 118 -3.38 10.68 -0.88
N VAL A 119 -3.38 10.07 -2.05
CA VAL A 119 -3.16 8.64 -2.23
C VAL A 119 -2.07 8.41 -3.26
N ALA A 120 -1.02 7.69 -2.88
CA ALA A 120 0.00 7.21 -3.79
C ALA A 120 -0.25 5.73 -4.14
N THR A 121 -0.27 5.41 -5.43
CA THR A 121 -0.14 4.03 -5.91
C THR A 121 1.31 3.82 -6.36
N ILE A 122 1.98 2.85 -5.74
CA ILE A 122 3.39 2.53 -5.96
C ILE A 122 3.48 1.14 -6.60
N GLU A 123 4.06 1.07 -7.79
CA GLU A 123 4.31 -0.18 -8.51
C GLU A 123 5.80 -0.50 -8.51
N ARG A 124 6.16 -1.71 -8.04
CA ARG A 124 7.55 -2.16 -7.97
C ARG A 124 7.66 -3.68 -8.11
N ASN A 125 8.77 -4.13 -8.68
CA ASN A 125 9.08 -5.54 -8.82
C ASN A 125 9.95 -6.04 -7.66
N PHE A 126 9.65 -7.23 -7.15
CA PHE A 126 10.40 -7.87 -6.04
C PHE A 126 10.79 -9.30 -6.39
N VAL A 127 11.96 -9.76 -5.93
CA VAL A 127 12.37 -11.16 -6.05
C VAL A 127 11.49 -12.06 -5.17
N SER A 128 11.16 -11.59 -3.97
CA SER A 128 10.35 -12.32 -3.00
C SER A 128 9.55 -11.36 -2.13
N ILE A 129 8.42 -11.82 -1.60
CA ILE A 129 7.57 -11.05 -0.70
C ILE A 129 7.18 -11.90 0.51
N ASN A 130 6.89 -11.26 1.64
CA ASN A 130 6.36 -11.92 2.84
C ASN A 130 4.94 -11.42 3.12
N MET A 131 3.94 -12.15 2.60
CA MET A 131 2.52 -11.79 2.75
C MET A 131 2.05 -11.75 4.21
N TYR A 132 2.66 -12.56 5.10
CA TYR A 132 2.32 -12.54 6.52
C TYR A 132 2.77 -11.23 7.19
N ALA A 133 3.99 -10.78 6.90
CA ALA A 133 4.51 -9.51 7.40
C ALA A 133 3.69 -8.33 6.85
N ILE A 134 3.35 -8.33 5.56
CA ILE A 134 2.56 -7.28 4.90
C ILE A 134 1.18 -7.08 5.58
N ARG A 135 0.57 -8.15 6.11
CA ARG A 135 -0.70 -8.06 6.84
C ARG A 135 -0.61 -7.15 8.07
N ALA A 136 0.53 -7.11 8.75
CA ALA A 136 0.75 -6.20 9.88
C ALA A 136 0.79 -4.74 9.40
N TYR A 137 1.44 -4.49 8.27
CA TYR A 137 1.51 -3.15 7.67
C TYR A 137 0.14 -2.59 7.28
N LEU A 138 -0.78 -3.42 6.76
CA LEU A 138 -2.17 -3.04 6.46
C LEU A 138 -2.97 -2.59 7.71
N LYS A 139 -2.48 -2.91 8.91
CA LYS A 139 -3.08 -2.52 10.20
C LYS A 139 -2.22 -1.51 10.96
N SER A 140 -1.35 -0.78 10.27
CA SER A 140 -0.44 0.18 10.86
C SER A 140 -0.41 1.50 10.09
N SER A 141 0.02 2.57 10.75
CA SER A 141 0.55 3.77 10.10
C SER A 141 2.08 3.76 10.08
N ASN A 142 2.69 4.62 9.28
CA ASN A 142 4.15 4.74 9.19
C ASN A 142 4.77 5.25 10.50
N SER A 143 5.87 4.66 10.94
CA SER A 143 6.65 5.14 12.09
C SER A 143 7.82 6.06 11.70
N ASP A 144 8.11 6.18 10.41
CA ASP A 144 9.22 6.91 9.81
C ASP A 144 8.72 7.84 8.69
N THR A 145 9.57 8.78 8.23
CA THR A 145 9.22 9.61 7.08
C THR A 145 9.09 8.76 5.82
N PHE A 146 7.98 8.89 5.11
CA PHE A 146 7.69 8.13 3.89
C PHE A 146 7.16 9.03 2.78
N LEU A 147 7.83 9.06 1.63
CA LEU A 147 7.50 9.95 0.50
C LEU A 147 7.36 11.44 0.89
N GLY A 148 8.19 11.90 1.82
CA GLY A 148 8.18 13.29 2.32
C GLY A 148 7.15 13.58 3.41
N TRP A 149 6.26 12.63 3.72
CA TRP A 149 5.28 12.75 4.79
C TRP A 149 5.86 12.30 6.14
N PRO A 150 5.54 12.99 7.26
CA PRO A 150 6.05 12.66 8.58
C PRO A 150 5.53 11.30 9.09
N ALA A 151 6.12 10.82 10.19
CA ALA A 151 5.61 9.64 10.87
C ALA A 151 4.15 9.84 11.34
N GLY A 152 3.34 8.79 11.23
CA GLY A 152 1.94 8.76 11.63
C GLY A 152 0.93 9.18 10.57
N THR A 153 1.35 9.79 9.45
CA THR A 153 0.42 10.34 8.46
C THR A 153 0.12 9.43 7.27
N ALA A 154 0.94 8.40 7.02
CA ALA A 154 0.79 7.46 5.92
C ALA A 154 0.21 6.13 6.38
N ARG A 155 -0.70 5.56 5.60
CA ARG A 155 -1.35 4.27 5.86
C ARG A 155 -1.42 3.43 4.58
N LEU A 156 -0.96 2.19 4.65
CA LEU A 156 -1.12 1.21 3.60
C LEU A 156 -2.58 0.76 3.55
N MET A 157 -3.25 1.07 2.44
CA MET A 157 -4.66 0.75 2.22
C MET A 157 -4.83 -0.56 1.48
N GLU A 158 -4.04 -0.76 0.43
CA GLU A 158 -4.12 -1.93 -0.42
C GLU A 158 -2.72 -2.43 -0.78
N TYR A 159 -2.60 -3.75 -0.93
CA TYR A 159 -1.39 -4.38 -1.41
C TYR A 159 -1.78 -5.53 -2.33
N SER A 160 -1.42 -5.42 -3.60
CA SER A 160 -1.62 -6.44 -4.62
C SER A 160 -0.27 -6.97 -5.08
N ALA A 161 -0.16 -8.28 -5.27
CA ALA A 161 1.03 -8.92 -5.76
C ALA A 161 0.67 -10.03 -6.75
N SER A 162 1.33 -10.04 -7.90
CA SER A 162 1.20 -11.10 -8.91
C SER A 162 2.56 -11.70 -9.20
N ASN A 163 2.65 -13.03 -9.09
CA ASN A 163 3.87 -13.75 -9.41
C ASN A 163 3.95 -13.96 -10.93
N GLN A 164 4.99 -13.41 -11.55
CA GLN A 164 5.30 -13.56 -12.96
C GLN A 164 6.21 -14.77 -13.13
N ILE A 165 5.60 -15.97 -13.15
CA ILE A 165 6.31 -17.20 -13.43
C ILE A 165 6.27 -17.43 -14.95
N THR A 166 7.44 -17.47 -15.57
CA THR A 166 7.59 -17.93 -16.95
C THR A 166 8.11 -19.37 -16.87
N ASP A 167 7.44 -20.33 -17.53
CA ASP A 167 7.75 -21.77 -17.45
C ASP A 167 9.24 -22.06 -17.66
N GLY A 168 9.98 -22.46 -16.61
CA GLY A 168 11.43 -22.70 -16.63
C GLY A 168 12.34 -21.51 -16.26
N ALA A 169 11.81 -20.29 -16.11
CA ALA A 169 12.55 -19.09 -15.72
C ALA A 169 12.37 -18.76 -14.23
N ALA A 170 13.30 -17.97 -13.67
CA ALA A 170 13.11 -17.39 -12.34
C ALA A 170 11.91 -16.42 -12.36
N GLY A 171 10.98 -16.60 -11.43
CA GLY A 171 9.84 -15.72 -11.25
C GLY A 171 10.18 -14.46 -10.45
N PHE A 172 9.36 -13.44 -10.60
CA PHE A 172 9.39 -12.24 -9.75
C PHE A 172 7.97 -11.76 -9.47
N TRP A 173 7.82 -10.94 -8.44
CA TRP A 173 6.53 -10.39 -8.03
C TRP A 173 6.36 -8.98 -8.57
N LYS A 174 5.30 -8.74 -9.34
CA LYS A 174 4.81 -7.38 -9.64
C LYS A 174 3.90 -6.96 -8.49
N VAL A 175 4.35 -5.98 -7.71
CA VAL A 175 3.64 -5.46 -6.55
C VAL A 175 3.05 -4.10 -6.89
N SER A 176 1.79 -3.87 -6.48
CA SER A 176 1.13 -2.58 -6.49
C SER A 176 0.60 -2.30 -5.08
N ALA A 177 1.10 -1.24 -4.45
CA ALA A 177 0.74 -0.82 -3.10
C ALA A 177 0.06 0.55 -3.13
N THR A 178 -1.08 0.66 -2.47
CA THR A 178 -1.81 1.93 -2.34
C THR A 178 -1.62 2.46 -0.92
N VAL A 179 -0.99 3.63 -0.79
CA VAL A 179 -0.75 4.32 0.49
C VAL A 179 -1.56 5.61 0.51
N GLN A 180 -2.37 5.79 1.55
CA GLN A 180 -3.13 7.01 1.80
C GLN A 180 -2.39 7.87 2.82
N PHE A 181 -2.33 9.17 2.58
CA PHE A 181 -1.67 10.18 3.37
C PHE A 181 -2.72 11.16 3.88
N ARG A 182 -2.71 11.36 5.18
CA ARG A 182 -3.67 12.22 5.88
C ARG A 182 -2.95 13.35 6.58
N GLU A 183 -3.39 14.57 6.30
CA GLU A 183 -3.00 15.74 7.08
C GLU A 183 -3.67 15.67 8.47
N PRO A 184 -2.93 15.89 9.56
CA PRO A 184 -3.52 15.89 10.89
C PRO A 184 -4.49 17.08 11.03
N TYR A 185 -5.77 16.78 11.25
CA TYR A 185 -6.81 17.78 11.48
C TYR A 185 -7.13 17.89 12.98
N ASN A 186 -6.90 19.07 13.58
CA ASN A 186 -7.09 19.31 15.01
C ASN A 186 -6.40 18.28 15.93
N THR A 187 -5.28 17.72 15.47
CA THR A 187 -4.48 16.73 16.19
C THR A 187 -3.01 16.81 15.74
N THR A 188 -2.16 15.94 16.26
CA THR A 188 -0.74 15.84 15.88
C THR A 188 -0.53 14.77 14.80
N ALA A 189 0.60 14.81 14.08
CA ALA A 189 0.89 13.90 12.97
C ALA A 189 0.82 12.41 13.37
N ASP A 190 1.30 12.06 14.57
CA ASP A 190 1.25 10.71 15.14
C ASP A 190 -0.18 10.20 15.41
N LYS A 191 -1.15 11.11 15.44
CA LYS A 191 -2.56 10.85 15.74
C LYS A 191 -3.49 11.06 14.54
N ALA A 192 -2.95 11.30 13.35
CA ALA A 192 -3.76 11.57 12.15
C ALA A 192 -4.82 10.49 11.84
N TRP A 193 -4.57 9.24 12.25
CA TRP A 193 -5.50 8.10 12.06
C TRP A 193 -6.25 7.67 13.32
N TYR A 194 -6.11 8.40 14.43
CA TYR A 194 -6.80 8.05 15.66
C TYR A 194 -8.29 8.30 15.51
N LYS A 195 -9.09 7.52 16.24
CA LYS A 195 -10.51 7.82 16.37
C LYS A 195 -10.67 8.87 17.45
N ARG A 196 -11.00 10.10 17.04
CA ARG A 196 -11.32 11.22 17.92
C ARG A 196 -12.84 11.28 18.09
N LEU A 197 -13.30 11.13 19.33
CA LEU A 197 -14.71 11.12 19.68
C LEU A 197 -14.96 12.13 20.81
N ARG A 198 -16.05 12.88 20.72
CA ARG A 198 -16.43 13.82 21.78
C ARG A 198 -16.79 13.01 23.02
N HIS A 199 -16.30 13.44 24.18
CA HIS A 199 -16.56 12.75 25.44
C HIS A 199 -18.00 13.03 25.87
N GLU A 200 -18.90 12.14 25.48
CA GLU A 200 -20.33 12.24 25.78
C GLU A 200 -20.90 10.90 26.22
N GLY A 201 -21.95 10.97 27.03
CA GLY A 201 -22.64 9.78 27.48
C GLY A 201 -23.94 10.06 28.21
N TYR A 202 -24.59 8.97 28.62
CA TYR A 202 -25.81 9.00 29.44
C TYR A 202 -25.52 8.90 30.94
N LEU A 203 -24.26 8.67 31.30
CA LEU A 203 -23.80 8.57 32.68
C LEU A 203 -22.92 9.77 33.02
N VAL A 204 -23.01 10.23 34.26
CA VAL A 204 -22.30 11.40 34.76
C VAL A 204 -21.87 11.19 36.20
N ARG A 205 -20.82 11.89 36.60
CA ARG A 205 -20.42 12.03 38.00
C ARG A 205 -20.80 13.42 38.50
N ASP A 206 -21.37 13.50 39.70
CA ASP A 206 -21.62 14.79 40.36
C ASP A 206 -20.30 15.47 40.75
N THR A 207 -19.34 14.68 41.22
CA THR A 207 -17.97 15.13 41.56
C THR A 207 -16.92 14.17 41.02
N ALA A 208 -15.71 14.68 40.77
CA ALA A 208 -14.59 13.87 40.29
C ALA A 208 -14.30 12.71 41.28
N GLY A 209 -14.38 11.47 40.77
CA GLY A 209 -14.14 10.25 41.57
C GLY A 209 -15.39 9.52 42.04
N ASP A 210 -16.57 10.16 42.02
CA ASP A 210 -17.84 9.54 42.48
C ASP A 210 -18.32 8.46 41.51
N GLU A 211 -19.11 7.48 42.00
CA GLU A 211 -19.72 6.48 41.11
C GLU A 211 -20.63 7.13 40.05
N PRO A 212 -20.51 6.73 38.78
CA PRO A 212 -21.32 7.32 37.73
C PRO A 212 -22.78 6.90 37.85
N HIS A 213 -23.71 7.84 37.65
CA HIS A 213 -25.15 7.58 37.62
C HIS A 213 -25.77 8.12 36.34
N ILE A 214 -27.02 7.71 36.05
CA ILE A 214 -27.78 8.23 34.90
C ILE A 214 -27.90 9.74 35.03
N ALA A 215 -27.61 10.47 33.97
CA ALA A 215 -27.82 11.92 33.93
C ALA A 215 -29.32 12.24 33.91
N TRP A 216 -29.73 13.20 34.73
CA TRP A 216 -31.12 13.63 34.87
C TRP A 216 -31.29 15.06 34.36
N ASP A 217 -32.43 15.35 33.73
CA ASP A 217 -32.85 16.71 33.46
C ASP A 217 -33.19 17.42 34.78
N GLU A 218 -32.56 18.57 35.02
CA GLU A 218 -32.69 19.30 36.28
C GLU A 218 -34.11 19.80 36.55
N LYS A 219 -34.90 20.08 35.50
CA LYS A 219 -36.26 20.61 35.59
C LYS A 219 -37.29 19.51 35.72
N THR A 220 -37.20 18.47 34.89
CA THR A 220 -38.20 17.40 34.85
C THR A 220 -37.89 16.24 35.78
N LYS A 221 -36.66 16.14 36.28
CA LYS A 221 -36.16 15.00 37.08
C LYS A 221 -36.39 13.65 36.39
N THR A 222 -36.30 13.64 35.07
CA THR A 222 -36.34 12.43 34.24
C THR A 222 -34.96 12.16 33.64
N PRO A 223 -34.63 10.90 33.28
CA PRO A 223 -33.39 10.60 32.56
C PRO A 223 -33.26 11.42 31.28
N VAL A 224 -32.05 11.87 30.97
CA VAL A 224 -31.78 12.58 29.72
C VAL A 224 -32.00 11.65 28.52
N THR A 225 -32.56 12.20 27.45
CA THR A 225 -32.83 11.47 26.20
C THR A 225 -31.71 11.64 25.17
N LYS A 226 -30.80 12.60 25.39
CA LYS A 226 -29.60 12.83 24.59
C LYS A 226 -28.35 12.69 25.47
N PRO A 227 -27.22 12.22 24.91
CA PRO A 227 -25.93 12.25 25.60
C PRO A 227 -25.61 13.67 26.07
N ILE A 228 -24.96 13.79 27.22
CA ILE A 228 -24.46 15.05 27.74
C ILE A 228 -22.93 15.12 27.59
N LEU A 229 -22.42 16.34 27.46
CA LEU A 229 -20.98 16.62 27.42
C LEU A 229 -20.34 16.30 28.77
N LEU A 230 -19.18 15.66 28.72
CA LEU A 230 -18.41 15.26 29.89
C LEU A 230 -17.00 15.87 29.85
N LYS A 231 -16.52 16.27 31.02
CA LYS A 231 -15.12 16.66 31.25
C LYS A 231 -14.23 15.42 31.28
N ALA A 232 -12.91 15.63 31.32
CA ALA A 232 -11.93 14.53 31.42
C ALA A 232 -12.12 13.63 32.65
N ASP A 233 -12.70 14.15 33.74
CA ASP A 233 -12.97 13.42 34.98
C ASP A 233 -14.35 12.73 35.02
N GLY A 234 -15.16 12.86 33.96
CA GLY A 234 -16.50 12.30 33.86
C GLY A 234 -17.60 13.13 34.55
N THR A 235 -17.27 14.32 35.06
CA THR A 235 -18.28 15.29 35.49
C THR A 235 -18.90 16.01 34.30
N ARG A 236 -20.07 16.65 34.49
CA ARG A 236 -20.76 17.36 33.41
C ARG A 236 -19.99 18.57 32.90
N GLU A 237 -19.89 18.69 31.58
CA GLU A 237 -19.49 19.92 30.90
C GLU A 237 -20.73 20.65 30.38
N THR A 238 -20.76 21.97 30.58
CA THR A 238 -21.87 22.85 30.19
C THR A 238 -21.49 23.83 29.09
N ASP A 239 -20.19 24.03 28.87
CA ASP A 239 -19.65 24.85 27.80
C ASP A 239 -19.14 23.95 26.65
N PRO A 240 -19.82 23.95 25.49
CA PRO A 240 -19.40 23.15 24.34
C PRO A 240 -18.00 23.49 23.83
N ASP A 241 -17.50 24.71 24.04
CA ASP A 241 -16.14 25.09 23.64
C ASP A 241 -15.06 24.40 24.50
N ASN A 242 -15.43 23.90 25.69
CA ASN A 242 -14.55 23.15 26.59
C ASN A 242 -14.71 21.62 26.46
N ALA A 243 -15.36 21.14 25.39
CA ALA A 243 -15.59 19.71 25.18
C ALA A 243 -14.29 18.90 25.27
N HIS A 244 -14.30 17.84 26.07
CA HIS A 244 -13.19 16.90 26.16
C HIS A 244 -13.27 15.88 25.03
N TRP A 245 -12.11 15.46 24.52
CA TRP A 245 -11.98 14.57 23.38
C TRP A 245 -11.25 13.30 23.77
N LEU A 246 -11.87 12.17 23.46
CA LEU A 246 -11.26 10.86 23.61
C LEU A 246 -10.59 10.48 22.29
N GLU A 247 -9.31 10.14 22.37
CA GLU A 247 -8.51 9.71 21.22
C GLU A 247 -8.14 8.24 21.40
N PHE A 248 -8.55 7.40 20.43
CA PHE A 248 -8.29 5.97 20.46
C PHE A 248 -7.36 5.58 19.32
N GLN A 249 -6.21 5.02 19.68
CA GLN A 249 -5.30 4.39 18.72
C GLN A 249 -5.94 3.09 18.21
N THR A 250 -6.29 3.07 16.92
CA THR A 250 -6.85 1.86 16.27
C THR A 250 -5.86 1.15 15.35
N LEU A 251 -4.70 1.75 15.09
CA LEU A 251 -3.67 1.25 14.20
C LEU A 251 -2.34 1.15 14.95
N ASP A 252 -1.53 0.15 14.59
CA ASP A 252 -0.15 0.05 15.06
C ASP A 252 0.77 1.06 14.34
N SER A 253 2.05 1.10 14.68
CA SER A 253 3.06 1.94 14.02
C SER A 253 4.26 1.11 13.57
N LEU A 254 4.55 1.10 12.26
CA LEU A 254 5.63 0.30 11.67
C LEU A 254 6.45 1.10 10.64
N PRO A 255 7.75 0.80 10.45
CA PRO A 255 8.61 1.55 9.54
C PRO A 255 8.31 1.22 8.08
N TYR A 256 7.80 2.18 7.31
CA TYR A 256 7.42 1.96 5.91
C TYR A 256 8.61 1.88 4.98
N SER A 257 9.78 2.41 5.37
CA SER A 257 11.04 2.14 4.66
C SER A 257 11.37 0.64 4.57
N ALA A 258 10.96 -0.16 5.55
CA ALA A 258 11.18 -1.61 5.55
C ALA A 258 10.33 -2.37 4.52
N LEU A 259 9.32 -1.72 3.92
CA LEU A 259 8.54 -2.31 2.82
C LEU A 259 9.32 -2.34 1.49
N GLY A 260 10.41 -1.56 1.37
CA GLY A 260 11.23 -1.50 0.15
C GLY A 260 10.47 -0.99 -1.09
N LEU A 261 9.39 -0.25 -0.89
CA LEU A 261 8.54 0.27 -1.99
C LEU A 261 9.22 1.39 -2.77
N VAL A 262 10.13 2.13 -2.12
CA VAL A 262 10.84 3.28 -2.68
C VAL A 262 12.34 3.08 -2.52
#